data_AF-W5SKZ8-F1
#
_entry.id   AF-W5SKZ8-F1
#
_cell.length_a   1.000
_cell.length_b   1.000
_cell.length_c   1.000
_cell.angle_alpha   90.00
_cell.angle_beta   90.00
_cell.angle_gamma   90.00
#
_symmetry.space_group_name_H-M   'P 1'
#
loop_
_entity.id
_entity.type
_entity.pdbx_description
1 polymer ?
#
loop_
_entity_poly.entity_id
_entity_poly.type
_entity_poly.pdbx_seq_one_letter_code
_entity_poly.pdbx_strand_id
1 'polypeptide(L)'
;MSFARGTDGNHLGQAHTPKAAAVAAGIALRSLIKTGTLASHSDKDNEAAQAIGVSAANKLLRAVEDIIKKTVKNVLGTAKQKIDEAKVSKKESQ
;
A
#
# COMPACT_ATOMS: atom_id res chain seq x y z
N MET A 1 7.94 10.44 -4.94
CA MET A 1 8.78 9.39 -5.59
C MET A 1 10.28 9.56 -5.37
N SER A 2 10.80 10.79 -5.20
CA SER A 2 12.25 11.02 -5.02
C SER A 2 12.85 10.25 -3.83
N PHE A 3 12.18 10.23 -2.66
CA PHE A 3 12.63 9.45 -1.49
C PHE A 3 12.73 7.93 -1.74
N ALA A 4 11.75 7.34 -2.43
CA ALA A 4 11.75 5.91 -2.73
C ALA A 4 12.75 5.53 -3.85
N ARG A 5 13.07 6.46 -4.75
CA ARG A 5 14.07 6.23 -5.81
C ARG A 5 15.51 6.36 -5.29
N GLY A 6 15.76 7.20 -4.29
CA GLY A 6 17.11 7.46 -3.78
C GLY A 6 18.01 8.14 -4.82
N THR A 7 19.22 8.51 -4.41
CA THR A 7 20.30 9.03 -5.28
C THR A 7 21.63 8.45 -4.79
N ASP A 8 22.69 8.48 -5.60
CA ASP A 8 24.02 7.95 -5.24
C ASP A 8 24.78 8.80 -4.21
N GLY A 9 24.23 9.96 -3.80
CA GLY A 9 24.80 10.84 -2.77
C GLY A 9 24.07 10.76 -1.43
N ASN A 10 24.80 11.12 -0.35
CA ASN A 10 24.39 11.19 1.07
C ASN A 10 23.24 12.18 1.38
N HIS A 11 22.38 12.48 0.41
CA HIS A 11 21.29 13.44 0.52
C HIS A 11 20.08 12.76 1.17
N LEU A 12 20.12 12.67 2.50
CA LEU A 12 18.88 12.65 3.30
C LEU A 12 18.08 13.88 2.86
N GLY A 13 16.87 13.66 2.34
CA GLY A 13 16.09 14.74 1.74
C GLY A 13 16.04 15.95 2.67
N GLN A 14 16.51 17.11 2.20
CA GLN A 14 16.51 18.38 2.94
C GLN A 14 15.08 18.94 3.16
N ALA A 15 14.07 18.07 3.11
CA ALA A 15 12.73 18.41 3.53
C ALA A 15 12.81 18.64 5.04
N HIS A 16 12.69 19.89 5.46
CA HIS A 16 12.46 20.28 6.85
C HIS A 16 11.35 19.37 7.42
N THR A 17 11.74 18.32 8.18
CA THR A 17 10.87 17.29 8.77
C THR A 17 9.80 16.71 7.82
N PRO A 18 10.11 15.70 6.99
CA PRO A 18 9.07 15.03 6.20
C PRO A 18 7.99 14.45 7.11
N LYS A 19 6.71 14.66 6.77
CA LYS A 19 5.57 14.09 7.52
C LYS A 19 5.79 12.59 7.70
N ALA A 20 5.52 12.06 8.90
CA ALA A 20 5.74 10.63 9.22
C ALA A 20 5.10 9.67 8.20
N ALA A 21 3.92 10.01 7.69
CA ALA A 21 3.24 9.25 6.64
C ALA A 21 4.03 9.21 5.31
N ALA A 22 4.69 10.31 4.94
CA ALA A 22 5.52 10.37 3.74
C ALA A 22 6.80 9.55 3.89
N VAL A 23 7.39 9.53 5.10
CA VAL A 23 8.53 8.66 5.43
C VAL A 23 8.13 7.20 5.37
N ALA A 24 7.02 6.82 6.02
CA ALA A 24 6.53 5.45 6.03
C ALA A 24 6.15 4.95 4.61
N ALA A 25 5.48 5.78 3.81
CA ALA A 25 5.18 5.47 2.42
C ALA A 25 6.45 5.33 1.57
N GLY A 26 7.43 6.20 1.78
CA GLY A 26 8.72 6.14 1.13
C GLY A 26 9.50 4.85 1.44
N ILE A 27 9.51 4.43 2.71
CA ILE A 27 10.11 3.18 3.17
C ILE A 27 9.38 1.98 2.55
N ALA A 28 8.04 1.93 2.65
CA ALA A 28 7.25 0.83 2.08
C ALA A 28 7.49 0.67 0.57
N LEU A 29 7.49 1.78 -0.18
CA LEU A 29 7.77 1.76 -1.61
C LEU A 29 9.21 1.33 -1.91
N ARG A 30 10.20 1.79 -1.14
CA ARG A 30 11.61 1.38 -1.30
C ARG A 30 11.77 -0.11 -1.08
N SER A 31 11.14 -0.68 -0.04
CA SER A 31 11.24 -2.10 0.30
C SER A 31 10.62 -3.05 -0.73
N LEU A 32 9.77 -2.55 -1.63
CA LEU A 32 9.20 -3.34 -2.74
C LEU A 32 10.02 -3.24 -4.03
N ILE A 33 10.98 -2.32 -4.11
CA ILE A 33 11.87 -2.18 -5.27
C ILE A 33 12.99 -3.22 -5.13
N LYS A 34 13.26 -4.00 -6.19
CA LYS A 34 14.28 -5.06 -6.18
C LYS A 34 15.67 -4.58 -5.75
N THR A 35 16.06 -3.37 -6.15
CA THR A 35 17.32 -2.71 -5.77
C THR A 35 17.16 -1.74 -4.60
N GLY A 36 16.00 -1.73 -3.96
CA GLY A 36 15.65 -0.78 -2.92
C GLY A 36 16.13 -1.25 -1.55
N THR A 37 17.29 -0.75 -1.13
CA THR A 37 17.79 -0.92 0.24
C THR A 37 17.61 0.36 1.05
N LEU A 38 17.49 0.21 2.38
CA LEU A 38 17.61 1.31 3.33
C LEU A 38 19.08 1.42 3.75
N ALA A 39 19.59 2.66 3.85
CA ALA A 39 20.94 2.90 4.31
C ALA A 39 21.10 2.44 5.78
N SER A 40 22.21 1.76 6.06
CA SER A 40 22.61 1.29 7.39
C SER A 40 24.09 1.61 7.62
N HIS A 41 24.46 1.91 8.87
CA HIS A 41 25.85 2.21 9.24
C HIS A 41 26.56 1.00 9.86
N SER A 42 25.80 -0.01 10.29
CA SER A 42 26.28 -1.23 10.91
C SER A 42 25.38 -2.43 10.56
N ASP A 43 25.84 -3.64 10.85
CA ASP A 43 25.04 -4.86 10.65
C ASP A 43 23.74 -4.86 11.47
N LYS A 44 23.78 -4.30 12.69
CA LYS A 44 22.59 -4.17 13.54
C LYS A 44 21.59 -3.17 12.96
N ASP A 45 22.07 -2.07 12.38
CA ASP A 45 21.21 -1.11 11.70
C ASP A 45 20.60 -1.70 10.43
N ASN A 46 21.35 -2.57 9.73
CA ASN A 46 20.87 -3.28 8.56
C ASN A 46 19.71 -4.23 8.91
N GLU A 47 19.85 -4.99 9.99
CA GLU A 47 18.79 -5.88 10.49
C GLU A 47 17.53 -5.07 10.88
N ALA A 48 17.71 -3.98 11.62
CA ALA A 48 16.61 -3.08 11.99
C ALA A 48 15.93 -2.46 10.76
N ALA A 49 16.71 -2.02 9.77
CA ALA A 49 16.20 -1.44 8.54
C ALA A 49 15.40 -2.45 7.70
N GLN A 50 15.84 -3.71 7.65
CA GLN A 50 15.09 -4.79 7.00
C GLN A 50 13.76 -5.05 7.71
N ALA A 51 13.77 -5.17 9.05
CA ALA A 51 12.56 -5.39 9.83
C ALA A 51 11.54 -4.25 9.64
N ILE A 52 12.01 -3.00 9.64
CA ILE A 52 11.19 -1.80 9.38
C ILE A 52 10.63 -1.84 7.96
N GLY A 53 11.45 -2.18 6.96
CA GLY A 53 11.05 -2.30 5.56
C GLY A 53 9.94 -3.34 5.35
N VAL A 54 10.12 -4.54 5.90
CA VAL A 54 9.12 -5.62 5.86
C VAL A 54 7.83 -5.20 6.56
N SER A 55 7.92 -4.57 7.73
CA SER A 55 6.75 -4.08 8.47
C SER A 55 5.97 -3.02 7.68
N ALA A 56 6.67 -2.08 7.06
CA ALA A 56 6.07 -1.02 6.24
C ALA A 56 5.39 -1.59 4.99
N ALA A 57 6.05 -2.53 4.29
CA ALA A 57 5.49 -3.23 3.14
C ALA A 57 4.22 -4.02 3.54
N ASN A 58 4.26 -4.77 4.65
CA ASN A 58 3.11 -5.53 5.13
C ASN A 58 1.92 -4.64 5.50
N LYS A 59 2.15 -3.49 6.13
CA LYS A 59 1.08 -2.51 6.41
C LYS A 59 0.46 -1.96 5.12
N LEU A 60 1.27 -1.69 4.10
CA LEU A 60 0.79 -1.24 2.78
C LEU A 60 -0.05 -2.33 2.10
N LEU A 61 0.44 -3.58 2.06
CA LEU A 61 -0.28 -4.70 1.45
C LEU A 61 -1.64 -4.94 2.13
N ARG A 62 -1.71 -4.83 3.46
CA ARG A 62 -2.99 -4.90 4.20
C ARG A 62 -3.95 -3.79 3.81
N ALA A 63 -3.47 -2.54 3.71
CA ALA A 63 -4.31 -1.42 3.29
C ALA A 63 -4.85 -1.63 1.86
N VAL A 64 -4.02 -2.14 0.94
CA VAL A 64 -4.42 -2.50 -0.42
C VAL A 64 -5.45 -3.62 -0.41
N GLU A 65 -5.24 -4.68 0.38
CA GLU A 65 -6.17 -5.79 0.56
C GLU A 65 -7.57 -5.30 1.01
N ASP A 66 -7.62 -4.39 1.99
CA ASP A 66 -8.88 -3.85 2.50
C ASP A 66 -9.63 -3.02 1.44
N ILE A 67 -8.90 -2.22 0.65
CA ILE A 67 -9.48 -1.44 -0.46
C ILE A 67 -10.04 -2.39 -1.53
N ILE A 68 -9.30 -3.44 -1.89
CA ILE A 68 -9.75 -4.45 -2.86
C ILE A 68 -11.01 -5.15 -2.34
N LYS A 69 -11.00 -5.63 -1.09
CA LYS A 69 -12.16 -6.29 -0.46
C LYS A 69 -13.40 -5.40 -0.48
N LYS A 70 -13.27 -4.12 -0.10
CA LYS A 70 -14.38 -3.16 -0.12
C LYS A 70 -14.93 -2.96 -1.53
N THR A 71 -14.03 -2.82 -2.50
CA THR A 71 -14.41 -2.63 -3.91
C THR A 71 -15.16 -3.86 -4.44
N VAL A 72 -14.62 -5.06 -4.23
CA VAL A 72 -15.25 -6.32 -4.63
C VAL A 72 -16.62 -6.47 -3.97
N LYS A 73 -16.73 -6.21 -2.66
CA LYS A 73 -17.98 -6.31 -1.92
C LYS A 73 -19.06 -5.36 -2.46
N ASN A 74 -18.68 -4.12 -2.80
CA ASN A 74 -19.60 -3.14 -3.37
C ASN A 74 -20.09 -3.59 -4.75
N VAL A 75 -19.19 -4.04 -5.63
CA VAL A 75 -19.54 -4.53 -6.97
C VAL A 75 -20.49 -5.73 -6.89
N LEU A 76 -20.17 -6.72 -6.05
CA LEU A 76 -21.03 -7.90 -5.87
C LEU A 76 -22.38 -7.53 -5.24
N GLY A 77 -22.40 -6.58 -4.30
CA GLY A 77 -23.63 -6.06 -3.71
C GLY A 77 -24.55 -5.41 -4.74
N THR A 78 -24.01 -4.49 -5.56
CA THR A 78 -24.77 -3.84 -6.64
C THR A 78 -25.24 -4.85 -7.68
N ALA A 79 -24.40 -5.82 -8.07
CA ALA A 79 -24.78 -6.86 -9.01
C ALA A 79 -25.94 -7.71 -8.47
N LYS A 80 -25.87 -8.11 -7.19
CA LYS A 80 -26.93 -8.88 -6.53
C LYS A 80 -28.24 -8.11 -6.49
N GLN A 81 -28.21 -6.83 -6.10
CA GLN A 81 -29.40 -5.98 -6.06
C GLN A 81 -30.09 -5.93 -7.43
N LYS A 82 -29.35 -5.67 -8.52
CA LYS A 82 -29.90 -5.63 -9.88
C LYS A 82 -30.48 -6.98 -10.32
N ILE A 83 -29.83 -8.08 -9.95
CA ILE A 83 -30.34 -9.43 -10.23
C ILE A 83 -31.65 -9.68 -9.48
N ASP A 84 -31.72 -9.27 -8.21
CA ASP A 84 -32.93 -9.45 -7.39
C ASP A 84 -34.09 -8.58 -7.91
N GLU A 85 -33.84 -7.33 -8.30
CA GLU A 85 -34.81 -6.45 -8.98
C GLU A 85 -35.34 -7.08 -10.28
N ALA A 86 -34.45 -7.59 -11.14
CA ALA A 86 -34.84 -8.24 -12.39
C ALA A 86 -35.63 -9.54 -12.18
N LYS A 87 -35.40 -10.25 -11.06
CA LYS A 87 -36.20 -11.43 -10.69
C LYS A 87 -37.59 -11.06 -10.21
N VAL A 88 -37.73 -9.97 -9.45
CA VAL A 88 -39.03 -9.47 -8.99
C VAL A 88 -39.85 -8.97 -10.17
N SER A 89 -39.28 -8.13 -11.04
CA SER A 89 -39.99 -7.59 -12.21
C SER A 89 -40.49 -8.68 -13.17
N LYS A 90 -39.75 -9.80 -13.29
CA LYS A 90 -40.16 -10.96 -14.09
C LYS A 90 -41.34 -11.73 -13.49
N LYS A 91 -41.52 -11.70 -12.16
CA LYS A 91 -42.67 -12.33 -11.48
C LYS A 91 -43.95 -11.50 -11.54
N GLU A 92 -43.82 -10.17 -11.57
CA GLU A 92 -44.97 -9.25 -11.66
C GLU A 92 -45.55 -9.14 -13.08
N SER A 93 -44.81 -9.62 -14.08
CA SER A 93 -45.20 -9.61 -15.50
C SER A 93 -45.86 -10.92 -15.97
N GLN A 94 -46.19 -11.85 -15.06
CA GLN A 94 -46.86 -13.14 -15.33
C GLN A 94 -48.17 -13.23 -14.54
#